data_AF-A0A9J6GLC9-F1
#
_entry.id   AF-A0A9J6GLC9-F1
#
_cell.length_a   1.000
_cell.length_b   1.000
_cell.length_c   1.000
_cell.angle_alpha   90.00
_cell.angle_beta   90.00
_cell.angle_gamma   90.00
#
_symmetry.space_group_name_H-M   'P 1'
#
loop_
_entity.id
_entity.type
_entity.pdbx_description
1 polymer ?
#
loop_
_entity_poly.entity_id
_entity_poly.type
_entity_poly.pdbx_seq_one_letter_code
_entity_poly.pdbx_strand_id
1 'polypeptide(L)'
;MRGQGYAGAAVTRGSFRGVQALIREVYLLAVYTQCCSHSLILCLNDASKVSDIPDAFATIGEVCTYFRSSSKRTGVLKKDLESSSRTVSRLHKYCETRWVEWHEAVILFSEALPDIVESLEALMESETGRNATASTLHTHLCSFNFLVSVAVIERSLSLTLRLSQYLQGNFVDMSVALEHIDLVLKQLSDIRKYANDKFKKIFDSCQATARGSAIKPEIPRKLG
;
A
#
# COMPACT_ATOMS: atom_id res chain seq x y z
N MET A 1 -9.49 -35.27 4.09
CA MET A 1 -9.49 -33.88 3.57
C MET A 1 -10.78 -33.65 2.78
N ARG A 2 -11.50 -32.52 2.99
CA ARG A 2 -12.78 -32.21 2.29
C ARG A 2 -12.72 -30.91 1.46
N GLY A 3 -11.72 -30.08 1.67
CA GLY A 3 -11.51 -28.84 0.92
C GLY A 3 -10.02 -28.52 0.86
N GLN A 4 -9.66 -27.71 -0.13
CA GLN A 4 -8.30 -27.25 -0.36
C GLN A 4 -8.31 -25.80 -0.90
N GLY A 5 -7.43 -24.96 -0.37
CA GLY A 5 -7.34 -23.54 -0.71
C GLY A 5 -5.92 -23.19 -1.16
N TYR A 6 -5.77 -22.53 -2.33
CA TYR A 6 -4.45 -22.13 -2.84
C TYR A 6 -4.44 -20.72 -3.42
N ALA A 7 -3.24 -20.14 -3.49
CA ALA A 7 -2.97 -19.01 -4.38
C ALA A 7 -3.21 -19.42 -5.85
N GLY A 8 -3.54 -18.44 -6.70
CA GLY A 8 -3.99 -18.67 -8.08
C GLY A 8 -2.89 -19.04 -9.09
N ALA A 9 -1.71 -19.45 -8.64
CA ALA A 9 -0.59 -19.79 -9.51
C ALA A 9 -0.91 -20.96 -10.45
N ALA A 10 -0.35 -20.96 -11.67
CA ALA A 10 -0.61 -22.02 -12.64
C ALA A 10 -0.23 -23.42 -12.10
N VAL A 11 0.87 -23.50 -11.34
CA VAL A 11 1.35 -24.73 -10.70
C VAL A 11 0.43 -25.27 -9.61
N THR A 12 -0.42 -24.43 -9.00
CA THR A 12 -1.38 -24.84 -7.97
C THR A 12 -2.78 -25.06 -8.55
N ARG A 13 -3.25 -24.15 -9.42
CA ARG A 13 -4.59 -24.14 -10.02
C ARG A 13 -4.75 -25.13 -11.19
N GLY A 14 -3.66 -25.57 -11.82
CA GLY A 14 -3.70 -26.41 -13.02
C GLY A 14 -4.63 -27.62 -12.88
N SER A 15 -5.43 -27.90 -13.92
CA SER A 15 -6.43 -28.97 -13.92
C SER A 15 -5.86 -30.37 -14.13
N PHE A 16 -4.65 -30.49 -14.70
CA PHE A 16 -4.05 -31.77 -15.08
C PHE A 16 -2.80 -32.13 -14.27
N ARG A 17 -1.95 -31.14 -13.96
CA ARG A 17 -0.69 -31.33 -13.21
C ARG A 17 -0.51 -30.31 -12.10
N GLY A 18 -1.56 -29.56 -11.79
CA GLY A 18 -1.52 -28.63 -10.67
C GLY A 18 -1.62 -29.37 -9.35
N VAL A 19 -1.09 -28.79 -8.28
CA VAL A 19 -1.19 -29.35 -6.91
C VAL A 19 -2.62 -29.72 -6.56
N GLN A 20 -3.60 -28.89 -6.93
CA GLN A 20 -5.01 -29.19 -6.64
C GLN A 20 -5.52 -30.45 -7.35
N ALA A 21 -5.08 -30.70 -8.59
CA ALA A 21 -5.48 -31.86 -9.37
C ALA A 21 -4.90 -33.14 -8.78
N LEU A 22 -3.61 -33.13 -8.45
CA LEU A 22 -2.92 -34.26 -7.82
C LEU A 22 -3.54 -34.61 -6.46
N ILE A 23 -3.93 -33.61 -5.67
CA ILE A 23 -4.62 -33.86 -4.39
C ILE A 23 -6.02 -34.42 -4.61
N ARG A 24 -6.73 -34.02 -5.67
CA ARG A 24 -8.05 -34.59 -6.00
C ARG A 24 -7.96 -36.04 -6.49
N GLU A 25 -6.85 -36.47 -7.08
CA GLU A 25 -6.63 -37.89 -7.44
C GLU A 25 -6.65 -38.80 -6.21
N VAL A 26 -6.07 -38.33 -5.09
CA VAL A 26 -6.05 -39.08 -3.82
C VAL A 26 -7.32 -38.82 -2.99
N TYR A 27 -7.82 -37.58 -3.00
CA TYR A 27 -8.98 -37.15 -2.22
C TYR A 27 -10.07 -36.56 -3.14
N LEU A 28 -10.85 -37.43 -3.76
CA LEU A 28 -11.86 -37.09 -4.78
C LEU A 28 -12.90 -36.04 -4.32
N LEU A 29 -13.18 -35.98 -3.01
CA LEU A 29 -14.15 -35.07 -2.41
C LEU A 29 -13.53 -33.74 -1.93
N ALA A 30 -12.23 -33.50 -2.15
CA ALA A 30 -11.55 -32.27 -1.75
C ALA A 30 -11.82 -31.13 -2.74
N VAL A 31 -12.80 -30.28 -2.43
CA VAL A 31 -13.18 -29.13 -3.27
C VAL A 31 -12.05 -28.11 -3.33
N TYR A 32 -11.67 -27.73 -4.55
CA TYR A 32 -10.74 -26.64 -4.79
C TYR A 32 -11.42 -25.29 -4.63
N THR A 33 -10.79 -24.40 -3.86
CA THR A 33 -11.18 -23.00 -3.69
C THR A 33 -9.96 -22.11 -3.88
N GLN A 34 -10.14 -20.98 -4.56
CA GLN A 34 -9.10 -19.97 -4.64
C GLN A 34 -9.03 -19.20 -3.32
N CYS A 35 -7.82 -18.87 -2.86
CA CYS A 35 -7.62 -18.08 -1.66
C CYS A 35 -8.30 -16.70 -1.80
N CYS A 36 -9.30 -16.43 -0.95
CA CYS A 36 -10.08 -15.20 -0.99
C CYS A 36 -9.22 -13.96 -0.70
N SER A 37 -8.27 -14.07 0.25
CA SER A 37 -7.30 -13.01 0.51
C SER A 37 -6.49 -12.68 -0.76
N HIS A 38 -5.98 -13.69 -1.47
CA HIS A 38 -5.24 -13.46 -2.71
C HIS A 38 -6.12 -12.87 -3.83
N SER A 39 -7.38 -13.31 -3.93
CA SER A 39 -8.35 -12.73 -4.88
C SER A 39 -8.59 -11.24 -4.63
N LEU A 40 -8.74 -10.82 -3.37
CA LEU A 40 -8.89 -9.41 -3.01
C LEU A 40 -7.67 -8.59 -3.49
N ILE A 41 -6.47 -9.10 -3.28
CA ILE A 41 -5.21 -8.44 -3.71
C ILE A 41 -5.17 -8.28 -5.23
N LEU A 42 -5.52 -9.32 -5.98
CA LEU A 42 -5.57 -9.26 -7.43
C LEU A 42 -6.57 -8.22 -7.93
N CYS A 43 -7.75 -8.11 -7.30
CA CYS A 43 -8.74 -7.09 -7.64
C CYS A 43 -8.23 -5.66 -7.37
N LEU A 44 -7.52 -5.43 -6.25
CA LEU A 44 -6.95 -4.12 -5.92
C LEU A 44 -5.81 -3.73 -6.86
N ASN A 45 -4.96 -4.69 -7.22
CA ASN A 45 -3.91 -4.49 -8.22
C ASN A 45 -4.48 -4.20 -9.60
N ASP A 46 -5.47 -4.98 -10.07
CA ASP A 46 -6.11 -4.71 -11.37
C ASP A 46 -6.81 -3.34 -11.37
N ALA A 47 -7.39 -2.91 -10.25
CA ALA A 47 -8.02 -1.59 -10.16
C ALA A 47 -7.03 -0.42 -10.23
N SER A 48 -5.74 -0.64 -9.93
CA SER A 48 -4.69 0.38 -9.85
C SER A 48 -4.11 0.76 -11.23
N LYS A 49 -4.97 1.20 -12.16
CA LYS A 49 -4.59 1.48 -13.56
C LYS A 49 -4.04 2.88 -13.81
N VAL A 50 -4.22 3.80 -12.87
CA VAL A 50 -3.71 5.18 -12.96
C VAL A 50 -2.23 5.16 -12.58
N SER A 51 -1.32 5.57 -13.47
CA SER A 51 0.14 5.45 -13.29
C SER A 51 0.67 6.06 -12.00
N ASP A 52 0.06 7.15 -11.52
CA ASP A 52 0.49 7.81 -10.28
C ASP A 52 0.36 6.90 -9.04
N ILE A 53 -0.48 5.86 -9.08
CA ILE A 53 -0.69 4.91 -7.99
C ILE A 53 0.45 3.88 -7.89
N PRO A 54 0.77 3.07 -8.92
CA PRO A 54 1.93 2.18 -8.88
C PRO A 54 3.25 2.96 -8.74
N ASP A 55 3.37 4.17 -9.31
CA ASP A 55 4.56 5.01 -9.15
C ASP A 55 4.75 5.46 -7.68
N ALA A 56 3.67 5.81 -6.98
CA ALA A 56 3.71 6.13 -5.56
C ALA A 56 4.12 4.90 -4.73
N PHE A 57 3.58 3.72 -5.02
CA PHE A 57 4.01 2.49 -4.36
C PHE A 57 5.49 2.20 -4.60
N ALA A 58 5.96 2.28 -5.84
CA ALA A 58 7.38 2.09 -6.18
C ALA A 58 8.27 3.05 -5.38
N THR A 59 7.90 4.33 -5.32
CA THR A 59 8.61 5.36 -4.55
C THR A 59 8.67 5.03 -3.06
N ILE A 60 7.56 4.60 -2.45
CA ILE A 60 7.53 4.15 -1.04
C ILE A 60 8.52 2.98 -0.84
N GLY A 61 8.51 2.00 -1.75
CA GLY A 61 9.42 0.85 -1.73
C GLY A 61 10.90 1.24 -1.84
N GLU A 62 11.22 2.21 -2.71
CA GLU A 62 12.57 2.75 -2.89
C GLU A 62 13.06 3.47 -1.64
N VAL A 63 12.23 4.31 -1.03
CA VAL A 63 12.56 5.01 0.22
C VAL A 63 12.83 4.01 1.35
N CYS A 64 11.94 3.03 1.53
CA CYS A 64 12.12 1.96 2.51
C CYS A 64 13.45 1.21 2.30
N THR A 65 13.79 0.92 1.04
CA THR A 65 15.04 0.24 0.69
C THR A 65 16.26 1.12 0.94
N TYR A 66 16.18 2.40 0.59
CA TYR A 66 17.25 3.38 0.73
C TYR A 66 17.70 3.56 2.20
N PHE A 67 16.75 3.66 3.13
CA PHE A 67 17.06 3.78 4.55
C PHE A 67 17.61 2.48 5.13
N ARG A 68 17.05 1.33 4.74
CA ARG A 68 17.47 0.00 5.22
C ARG A 68 18.83 -0.45 4.70
N SER A 69 19.28 0.06 3.57
CA SER A 69 20.55 -0.33 2.95
C SER A 69 21.78 0.19 3.70
N SER A 70 21.61 1.05 4.71
CA SER A 70 22.72 1.61 5.49
C SER A 70 22.32 1.84 6.94
N SER A 71 23.14 1.34 7.87
CA SER A 71 22.97 1.59 9.30
C SER A 71 23.03 3.08 9.65
N LYS A 72 23.90 3.85 8.97
CA LYS A 72 23.99 5.33 9.12
C LYS A 72 22.66 5.98 8.76
N ARG A 73 22.07 5.64 7.61
CA ARG A 73 20.79 6.22 7.15
C ARG A 73 19.62 5.79 8.05
N THR A 74 19.57 4.51 8.44
CA THR A 74 18.59 4.02 9.41
C THR A 74 18.69 4.78 10.74
N GLY A 75 19.91 5.08 11.20
CA GLY A 75 20.14 5.85 12.42
C GLY A 75 19.62 7.28 12.35
N VAL A 76 19.83 7.97 11.21
CA VAL A 76 19.26 9.32 10.98
C VAL A 76 17.74 9.28 11.06
N LEU A 77 17.09 8.39 10.31
CA LEU A 77 15.64 8.28 10.33
C LEU A 77 15.07 7.94 11.69
N LYS A 78 15.73 7.02 12.41
CA LYS A 78 15.30 6.64 13.75
C LYS A 78 15.35 7.83 14.71
N LYS A 79 16.40 8.66 14.63
CA LYS A 79 16.53 9.86 15.45
C LYS A 79 15.37 10.83 15.20
N ASP A 80 15.03 11.08 13.94
CA ASP A 80 13.98 12.03 13.57
C ASP A 80 12.58 11.52 13.99
N LEU A 81 12.33 10.22 13.80
CA LEU A 81 11.10 9.56 14.29
C LEU A 81 10.96 9.64 15.82
N GLU A 82 12.06 9.45 16.56
CA GLU A 82 12.08 9.54 18.03
C GLU A 82 11.87 10.98 18.52
N SER A 83 12.45 11.99 17.86
CA SER A 83 12.23 13.40 18.22
C SER A 83 10.78 13.84 18.02
N SER A 84 10.10 13.30 17.00
CA SER A 84 8.69 13.56 16.73
C SER A 84 7.73 12.74 17.61
N SER A 85 8.24 11.99 18.60
CA SER A 85 7.47 11.10 19.50
C SER A 85 6.54 10.13 18.75
N ARG A 86 6.92 9.73 17.54
CA ARG A 86 6.09 8.82 16.75
C ARG A 86 6.20 7.41 17.33
N THR A 87 5.08 6.70 17.37
CA THR A 87 5.05 5.29 17.80
C THR A 87 5.83 4.37 16.83
N VAL A 88 6.13 4.88 15.64
CA VAL A 88 6.82 4.18 14.57
C VAL A 88 8.33 4.24 14.78
N SER A 89 8.95 3.10 15.12
CA SER A 89 10.41 3.04 15.30
C SER A 89 11.18 2.78 14.00
N ARG A 90 10.51 2.26 12.95
CA ARG A 90 11.11 1.87 11.66
C ARG A 90 10.07 1.86 10.53
N LEU A 91 10.49 2.15 9.30
CA LEU A 91 9.67 1.91 8.11
C LEU A 91 9.55 0.43 7.82
N HIS A 92 8.33 -0.05 7.54
CA HIS A 92 8.07 -1.41 7.10
C HIS A 92 8.28 -1.52 5.58
N LYS A 93 9.15 -2.46 5.17
CA LYS A 93 9.16 -2.95 3.79
C LYS A 93 7.97 -3.88 3.67
N TYR A 94 7.07 -3.59 2.74
CA TYR A 94 5.95 -4.47 2.42
C TYR A 94 6.41 -5.59 1.49
N CYS A 95 5.78 -6.77 1.60
CA CYS A 95 5.89 -7.81 0.59
C CYS A 95 4.87 -7.58 -0.53
N GLU A 96 5.30 -7.54 -1.79
CA GLU A 96 4.41 -7.37 -2.96
C GLU A 96 3.24 -8.37 -3.00
N THR A 97 3.43 -9.56 -2.43
CA THR A 97 2.42 -10.62 -2.41
C THR A 97 1.50 -10.60 -1.18
N ARG A 98 1.76 -9.73 -0.19
CA ARG A 98 1.01 -9.66 1.07
C ARG A 98 0.49 -8.25 1.33
N TRP A 99 -0.69 -7.96 0.81
CA TRP A 99 -1.29 -6.63 0.85
C TRP A 99 -1.64 -6.12 2.25
N VAL A 100 -1.83 -6.97 3.27
CA VAL A 100 -1.95 -6.49 4.67
C VAL A 100 -0.69 -5.75 5.12
N GLU A 101 0.49 -6.22 4.70
CA GLU A 101 1.73 -5.51 4.98
C GLU A 101 1.79 -4.17 4.22
N TRP A 102 1.02 -3.99 3.14
CA TRP A 102 0.89 -2.70 2.45
C TRP A 102 0.01 -1.73 3.23
N HIS A 103 -1.08 -2.20 3.84
CA HIS A 103 -1.93 -1.34 4.67
C HIS A 103 -1.13 -0.69 5.79
N GLU A 104 -0.40 -1.50 6.56
CA GLU A 104 0.44 -1.01 7.65
C GLU A 104 1.60 -0.17 7.10
N ALA A 105 2.30 -0.62 6.06
CA ALA A 105 3.43 0.13 5.52
C ALA A 105 3.03 1.51 4.99
N VAL A 106 1.92 1.65 4.25
CA VAL A 106 1.49 2.94 3.71
C VAL A 106 0.99 3.86 4.79
N ILE A 107 0.20 3.38 5.75
CA ILE A 107 -0.28 4.21 6.86
C ILE A 107 0.91 4.73 7.66
N LEU A 108 1.83 3.84 8.05
CA LEU A 108 3.04 4.22 8.79
C LEU A 108 3.93 5.17 7.98
N PHE A 109 4.02 4.97 6.65
CA PHE A 109 4.77 5.85 5.77
C PHE A 109 4.13 7.24 5.68
N SER A 110 2.82 7.32 5.51
CA SER A 110 2.04 8.57 5.47
C SER A 110 2.21 9.35 6.77
N GLU A 111 2.09 8.66 7.91
CA GLU A 111 2.34 9.23 9.23
C GLU A 111 3.80 9.65 9.42
N ALA A 112 4.77 8.90 8.87
CA ALA A 112 6.20 9.16 8.96
C ALA A 112 6.72 10.21 7.95
N LEU A 113 5.90 10.64 6.98
CA LEU A 113 6.34 11.39 5.80
C LEU A 113 7.15 12.65 6.13
N PRO A 114 6.75 13.52 7.09
CA PRO A 114 7.56 14.68 7.45
C PRO A 114 8.96 14.33 7.94
N ASP A 115 9.09 13.32 8.81
CA ASP A 115 10.40 12.92 9.34
C ASP A 115 11.26 12.28 8.23
N ILE A 116 10.63 11.52 7.31
CA ILE A 116 11.31 10.94 6.15
C ILE A 116 11.91 12.05 5.27
N VAL A 117 11.15 13.12 5.02
CA VAL A 117 11.59 14.27 4.23
C VAL A 117 12.77 14.96 4.91
N GLU A 118 12.66 15.26 6.21
CA GLU A 118 13.73 15.88 7.00
C GLU A 118 15.00 15.01 7.02
N SER A 119 14.85 13.70 7.22
CA SER A 119 15.97 12.75 7.15
C SER A 119 16.63 12.72 5.78
N LEU A 120 15.85 12.82 4.69
CA LEU A 120 16.41 12.88 3.34
C LEU A 120 17.17 14.19 3.11
N GLU A 121 16.65 15.32 3.58
CA GLU A 121 17.34 16.62 3.53
C GLU A 121 18.70 16.56 4.23
N ALA A 122 18.74 15.99 5.44
CA ALA A 122 19.99 15.80 6.18
C ALA A 122 20.98 14.86 5.47
N LEU A 123 20.48 13.93 4.64
CA LEU A 123 21.29 12.97 3.88
C LEU A 123 21.65 13.43 2.47
N MET A 124 21.08 14.55 1.99
CA MET A 124 21.38 15.14 0.68
C MET A 124 22.80 15.71 0.63
N GLU A 125 23.31 16.22 1.75
CA GLU A 125 24.69 16.66 1.90
C GLU A 125 25.51 15.54 2.56
N SER A 126 26.57 15.08 1.88
CA SER A 126 27.47 14.06 2.42
C SER A 126 28.92 14.53 2.40
N GLU A 127 29.75 13.90 3.22
CA GLU A 127 31.20 14.18 3.33
C GLU A 127 31.92 14.10 1.97
N THR A 128 31.38 13.34 1.00
CA THR A 128 31.96 13.16 -0.35
C THR A 128 31.23 13.96 -1.44
N GLY A 129 30.31 14.86 -1.07
CA GLY A 129 29.54 15.68 -2.00
C GLY A 129 28.03 15.43 -1.94
N ARG A 130 27.29 15.86 -2.98
CA ARG A 130 25.84 15.76 -3.01
C ARG A 130 25.37 14.31 -3.21
N ASN A 131 24.50 13.83 -2.34
CA ASN A 131 23.86 12.52 -2.48
C ASN A 131 22.71 12.62 -3.49
N ALA A 132 22.98 12.22 -4.73
CA ALA A 132 22.01 12.27 -5.83
C ALA A 132 20.75 11.45 -5.53
N THR A 133 20.89 10.23 -4.97
CA THR A 133 19.75 9.37 -4.65
C THR A 133 18.85 10.00 -3.59
N ALA A 134 19.42 10.56 -2.51
CA ALA A 134 18.63 11.28 -1.50
C ALA A 134 17.88 12.47 -2.11
N SER A 135 18.56 13.23 -2.99
CA SER A 135 17.97 14.39 -3.66
C SER A 135 16.80 14.00 -4.57
N THR A 136 16.92 12.91 -5.34
CA THR A 136 15.86 12.42 -6.21
C THR A 136 14.65 11.94 -5.40
N LEU A 137 14.89 11.13 -4.36
CA LEU A 137 13.81 10.65 -3.49
C LEU A 137 13.08 11.81 -2.81
N HIS A 138 13.83 12.78 -2.27
CA HIS A 138 13.25 13.99 -1.68
C HIS A 138 12.37 14.75 -2.68
N THR A 139 12.84 14.93 -3.91
CA THR A 139 12.08 15.60 -4.97
C THR A 139 10.75 14.89 -5.27
N HIS A 140 10.76 13.55 -5.32
CA HIS A 140 9.54 12.77 -5.53
C HIS A 140 8.56 12.91 -4.36
N LEU A 141 9.04 12.79 -3.12
CA LEU A 141 8.21 12.91 -1.91
C LEU A 141 7.61 14.31 -1.74
N CYS A 142 8.35 15.34 -2.17
CA CYS A 142 7.92 16.74 -2.14
C CYS A 142 7.11 17.13 -3.39
N SER A 143 6.67 16.18 -4.22
CA SER A 143 5.76 16.46 -5.31
C SER A 143 4.30 16.40 -4.85
N PHE A 144 3.50 17.34 -5.32
CA PHE A 144 2.09 17.38 -4.94
C PHE A 144 1.31 16.17 -5.46
N ASN A 145 1.66 15.66 -6.65
CA ASN A 145 1.06 14.43 -7.19
C ASN A 145 1.32 13.23 -6.28
N PHE A 146 2.55 13.06 -5.78
CA PHE A 146 2.85 11.98 -4.83
C PHE A 146 2.00 12.08 -3.57
N LEU A 147 1.87 13.29 -3.00
CA LEU A 147 1.04 13.51 -1.82
C LEU A 147 -0.43 13.13 -2.05
N VAL A 148 -1.00 13.50 -3.21
CA VAL A 148 -2.37 13.12 -3.58
C VAL A 148 -2.48 11.61 -3.78
N SER A 149 -1.52 10.98 -4.46
CA SER A 149 -1.50 9.53 -4.67
C SER A 149 -1.46 8.76 -3.35
N VAL A 150 -0.59 9.15 -2.41
CA VAL A 150 -0.51 8.51 -1.09
C VAL A 150 -1.83 8.66 -0.34
N ALA A 151 -2.46 9.85 -0.36
CA ALA A 151 -3.75 10.05 0.30
C ALA A 151 -4.88 9.21 -0.31
N VAL A 152 -4.90 9.04 -1.65
CA VAL A 152 -5.87 8.18 -2.34
C VAL A 152 -5.62 6.71 -2.02
N ILE A 153 -4.35 6.28 -1.99
CA ILE A 153 -3.96 4.93 -1.61
C ILE A 153 -4.38 4.65 -0.18
N GLU A 154 -3.99 5.50 0.78
CA GLU A 154 -4.32 5.38 2.20
C GLU A 154 -5.84 5.26 2.39
N ARG A 155 -6.61 6.12 1.70
CA ARG A 155 -8.06 6.05 1.74
C ARG A 155 -8.60 4.72 1.22
N SER A 156 -8.10 4.26 0.07
CA SER A 156 -8.55 3.00 -0.55
C SER A 156 -8.22 1.79 0.33
N LEU A 157 -7.01 1.78 0.89
CA LEU A 157 -6.53 0.78 1.84
C LEU A 157 -7.36 0.81 3.14
N SER A 158 -7.73 1.98 3.65
CA SER A 158 -8.56 2.05 4.87
C SER A 158 -9.92 1.36 4.71
N LEU A 159 -10.49 1.36 3.51
CA LEU A 159 -11.78 0.71 3.21
C LEU A 159 -11.67 -0.81 3.22
N THR A 160 -10.57 -1.35 2.69
CA THR A 160 -10.40 -2.81 2.55
C THR A 160 -9.68 -3.46 3.73
N LEU A 161 -9.13 -2.69 4.67
CA LEU A 161 -8.32 -3.20 5.79
C LEU A 161 -9.04 -4.29 6.59
N ARG A 162 -10.27 -4.03 7.04
CA ARG A 162 -11.04 -4.99 7.86
C ARG A 162 -11.30 -6.28 7.12
N LEU A 163 -11.72 -6.19 5.85
CA LEU A 163 -11.94 -7.36 5.00
C LEU A 163 -10.64 -8.15 4.81
N SER A 164 -9.53 -7.44 4.56
CA SER A 164 -8.21 -8.04 4.35
C SER A 164 -7.72 -8.81 5.59
N GLN A 165 -7.84 -8.20 6.77
CA GLN A 165 -7.52 -8.84 8.05
C GLN A 165 -8.44 -10.04 8.35
N TYR A 166 -9.74 -9.90 8.09
CA TYR A 166 -10.71 -10.98 8.32
C TYR A 166 -10.40 -12.20 7.44
N LEU A 167 -10.16 -11.99 6.13
CA LEU A 167 -9.84 -13.06 5.18
C LEU A 167 -8.49 -13.74 5.43
N GLN A 168 -7.62 -13.14 6.26
CA GLN A 168 -6.33 -13.70 6.66
C GLN A 168 -6.35 -14.31 8.06
N GLY A 169 -7.48 -14.23 8.75
CA GLY A 169 -7.67 -14.85 10.06
C GLY A 169 -7.61 -16.37 9.99
N ASN A 170 -7.29 -17.00 11.12
CA ASN A 170 -7.24 -18.47 11.24
C ASN A 170 -8.61 -19.13 11.06
N PHE A 171 -9.68 -18.39 11.34
CA PHE A 171 -11.06 -18.83 11.21
C PHE A 171 -11.84 -17.78 10.42
N VAL A 172 -12.43 -18.20 9.30
CA VAL A 172 -13.20 -17.35 8.41
C VAL A 172 -14.59 -17.95 8.26
N ASP A 173 -15.60 -17.22 8.71
CA ASP A 173 -17.00 -17.52 8.40
C ASP A 173 -17.33 -16.89 7.04
N MET A 174 -17.82 -17.70 6.10
CA MET A 174 -18.11 -17.22 4.75
C MET A 174 -19.27 -16.22 4.71
N SER A 175 -20.25 -16.33 5.60
CA SER A 175 -21.38 -15.41 5.68
C SER A 175 -20.90 -14.03 6.15
N VAL A 176 -20.07 -14.01 7.20
CA VAL A 176 -19.47 -12.76 7.71
C VAL A 176 -18.50 -12.15 6.68
N ALA A 177 -17.75 -12.99 5.95
CA ALA A 177 -16.90 -12.51 4.85
C ALA A 177 -17.72 -11.81 3.75
N LEU A 178 -18.89 -12.37 3.39
CA LEU A 178 -19.80 -11.75 2.41
C LEU A 178 -20.35 -10.41 2.92
N GLU A 179 -20.74 -10.32 4.20
CA GLU A 179 -21.18 -9.05 4.80
C GLU A 179 -20.08 -7.98 4.74
N HIS A 180 -18.83 -8.35 5.01
CA HIS A 180 -17.69 -7.44 4.86
C HIS A 180 -17.47 -7.00 3.41
N ILE A 181 -17.63 -7.91 2.44
CA ILE A 181 -17.53 -7.59 1.01
C ILE A 181 -18.62 -6.59 0.62
N ASP A 182 -19.87 -6.83 1.01
CA ASP A 182 -21.01 -5.95 0.69
C ASP A 182 -20.82 -4.56 1.28
N LEU A 183 -20.27 -4.46 2.49
CA LEU A 183 -19.94 -3.17 3.11
C LEU A 183 -18.90 -2.40 2.28
N VAL A 184 -17.81 -3.07 1.86
CA VAL A 184 -16.76 -2.46 1.03
C VAL A 184 -17.35 -2.01 -0.32
N LEU A 185 -18.14 -2.86 -0.98
CA LEU A 185 -18.78 -2.53 -2.26
C LEU A 185 -19.72 -1.34 -2.14
N LYS A 186 -20.50 -1.26 -1.05
CA LYS A 186 -21.37 -0.11 -0.76
C LYS A 186 -20.56 1.16 -0.58
N GLN A 187 -19.47 1.12 0.18
CA GLN A 187 -18.59 2.28 0.40
C GLN A 187 -17.93 2.76 -0.91
N LEU A 188 -17.45 1.83 -1.74
CA LEU A 188 -16.86 2.14 -3.04
C LEU A 188 -17.90 2.73 -4.00
N SER A 189 -19.13 2.20 -3.99
CA SER A 189 -20.25 2.72 -4.80
C SER A 189 -20.62 4.14 -4.40
N ASP A 190 -20.66 4.43 -3.10
CA ASP A 190 -20.89 5.78 -2.58
C ASP A 190 -19.77 6.74 -2.98
N ILE A 191 -18.51 6.30 -2.90
CA ILE A 191 -17.37 7.11 -3.36
C ILE A 191 -17.50 7.41 -4.84
N ARG A 192 -17.85 6.41 -5.65
CA ARG A 192 -18.05 6.59 -7.10
C ARG A 192 -19.20 7.55 -7.42
N LYS A 193 -20.31 7.46 -6.68
CA LYS A 193 -21.48 8.33 -6.86
C LYS A 193 -21.17 9.79 -6.54
N TYR A 194 -20.34 10.04 -5.53
CA TYR A 194 -19.98 11.39 -5.07
C TYR A 194 -18.48 11.68 -5.30
N ALA A 195 -17.92 11.20 -6.42
CA ALA A 195 -16.48 11.19 -6.65
C ALA A 195 -15.84 12.57 -6.53
N ASN A 196 -16.47 13.60 -7.13
CA ASN A 196 -15.97 14.97 -7.07
C ASN A 196 -15.91 15.50 -5.64
N ASP A 197 -16.97 15.32 -4.85
CA ASP A 197 -17.03 15.82 -3.47
C ASP A 197 -16.08 15.06 -2.55
N LYS A 198 -15.96 13.74 -2.75
CA LYS A 198 -15.05 12.89 -1.96
C LYS A 198 -13.59 13.19 -2.30
N PHE A 199 -13.27 13.34 -3.58
CA PHE A 199 -11.93 13.70 -4.02
C PHE A 199 -11.56 15.11 -3.58
N LYS A 200 -12.48 16.08 -3.67
CA LYS A 200 -12.25 17.45 -3.20
C LYS A 200 -11.78 17.48 -1.74
N LYS A 201 -12.36 16.67 -0.86
CA LYS A 201 -11.92 16.57 0.54
C LYS A 201 -10.49 16.05 0.68
N ILE A 202 -10.12 15.04 -0.11
CA ILE A 202 -8.74 14.53 -0.15
C ILE A 202 -7.79 15.63 -0.63
N PHE A 203 -8.16 16.29 -1.73
CA PHE A 203 -7.38 17.34 -2.35
C PHE A 203 -7.17 18.56 -1.44
N ASP A 204 -8.22 19.02 -0.76
CA ASP A 204 -8.16 20.13 0.20
C ASP A 204 -7.24 19.78 1.39
N SER A 205 -7.30 18.52 1.86
CA SER A 205 -6.37 18.01 2.89
C SER A 205 -4.92 18.04 2.40
N CYS A 206 -4.66 17.55 1.19
CA CYS A 206 -3.32 17.58 0.58
C CYS A 206 -2.81 19.02 0.41
N GLN A 207 -3.68 19.97 0.03
CA GLN A 207 -3.30 21.39 -0.07
C GLN A 207 -2.90 21.97 1.29
N ALA A 208 -3.64 21.63 2.36
CA ALA A 208 -3.31 22.09 3.70
C ALA A 208 -1.94 21.58 4.14
N THR A 209 -1.66 20.29 3.94
CA THR A 209 -0.35 19.68 4.21
C THR A 209 0.75 20.31 3.38
N ALA A 210 0.54 20.50 2.06
CA ALA A 210 1.54 21.07 1.16
C ALA A 210 1.96 22.49 1.57
N ARG A 211 1.01 23.33 2.02
CA ARG A 211 1.29 24.68 2.53
C ARG A 211 2.16 24.68 3.79
N GLY A 212 2.07 23.64 4.62
CA GLY A 212 2.88 23.47 5.82
C GLY A 212 4.31 22.98 5.55
N SER A 213 4.58 22.38 4.38
CA SER A 213 5.83 21.67 4.08
C SER A 213 6.61 22.25 2.88
N ALA A 214 6.37 23.51 2.51
CA ALA A 214 7.00 24.18 1.35
C ALA A 214 6.79 23.47 -0.01
N ILE A 215 5.82 22.54 -0.11
CA ILE A 215 5.44 21.88 -1.36
C ILE A 215 4.49 22.80 -2.13
N LYS A 216 4.78 23.07 -3.41
CA LYS A 216 3.88 23.87 -4.26
C LYS A 216 2.66 23.03 -4.66
N PRO A 217 1.43 23.45 -4.34
CA PRO A 217 0.23 22.73 -4.79
C PRO A 217 0.10 22.85 -6.31
N GLU A 218 -0.08 21.73 -6.99
CA GLU A 218 -0.35 21.68 -8.43
C GLU A 218 -1.76 21.17 -8.69
N ILE A 219 -2.44 21.76 -9.67
CA ILE A 219 -3.78 21.31 -10.07
C ILE A 219 -3.60 20.16 -11.07
N PRO A 220 -4.21 18.98 -10.85
CA PRO A 220 -4.15 17.88 -11.80
C PRO A 220 -4.65 18.36 -13.16
N ARG A 221 -3.88 18.08 -14.23
CA ARG A 221 -4.31 18.43 -15.58
C ARG A 221 -5.65 17.76 -15.86
N LYS A 222 -6.65 18.53 -16.30
CA LYS A 222 -7.88 17.95 -16.82
C LYS A 222 -7.51 17.13 -18.05
N LEU A 223 -7.60 15.80 -17.96
CA LEU A 223 -7.67 14.95 -19.13
C LEU A 223 -8.98 15.31 -19.84
N GLY A 224 -8.86 15.98 -20.98
CA GLY A 224 -9.97 16.29 -21.88
C GLY A 224 -10.41 15.08 -22.68
#